data_AF-A0A968X9G4-F1
#
_entry.id   AF-A0A968X9G4-F1
#
_cell.length_a   1.000
_cell.length_b   1.000
_cell.length_c   1.000
_cell.angle_alpha   90.00
_cell.angle_beta   90.00
_cell.angle_gamma   90.00
#
_symmetry.space_group_name_H-M   'P 1'
#
loop_
_entity.id
_entity.type
_entity.pdbx_description
1 polymer ?
#
loop_
_entity_poly.entity_id
_entity_poly.type
_entity_poly.pdbx_seq_one_letter_code
_entity_poly.pdbx_strand_id
1 'polypeptide(L)'
;MLTLTPEQENLIQTHLATGRYANAEEVLAIALQLFTHLDQEHQTWLHETQQKIKAGIAELDRGEGIDGPTAMNHYLQKFQAARSDSAP
;
A
#
# COMPACT_ATOMS: atom_id res chain seq x y z
N MET A 1 11.89 -8.27 30.26
CA MET A 1 10.59 -7.65 30.55
C MET A 1 10.40 -6.49 29.61
N LEU A 2 9.25 -6.41 28.96
CA LEU A 2 8.88 -5.26 28.15
C LEU A 2 8.17 -4.26 29.07
N THR A 3 8.68 -3.04 29.17
CA THR A 3 8.04 -1.97 29.95
C THR A 3 7.34 -1.04 28.98
N LEU A 4 6.05 -0.82 29.20
CA LEU A 4 5.28 0.13 28.41
C LEU A 4 5.61 1.56 28.83
N THR A 5 5.58 2.49 27.87
CA THR A 5 5.61 3.91 28.20
C THR A 5 4.26 4.33 28.78
N PRO A 6 4.20 5.41 29.59
CA PRO A 6 2.92 5.93 30.08
C PRO A 6 1.92 6.27 28.96
N GLU A 7 2.43 6.66 27.80
CA GLU A 7 1.62 6.92 26.60
C GLU A 7 0.99 5.62 26.05
N GLN A 8 1.76 4.54 25.95
CA GLN A 8 1.27 3.24 25.52
C GLN A 8 0.23 2.68 26.50
N GLU A 9 0.47 2.82 27.81
CA GLU A 9 -0.51 2.43 28.84
C GLU A 9 -1.81 3.22 28.68
N ASN A 10 -1.74 4.54 28.47
CA ASN A 10 -2.93 5.37 28.27
C ASN A 10 -3.72 4.98 27.00
N LEU A 11 -3.03 4.67 25.90
CA LEU A 11 -3.69 4.18 24.69
C LEU A 11 -4.43 2.86 24.94
N ILE A 12 -3.80 1.91 25.63
CA ILE A 12 -4.43 0.64 26.01
C ILE A 12 -5.67 0.91 26.88
N GLN A 13 -5.56 1.77 27.89
CA GLN A 13 -6.70 2.10 28.77
C GLN A 13 -7.84 2.78 28.01
N THR A 14 -7.53 3.68 27.06
CA THR A 14 -8.52 4.33 26.21
C THR A 14 -9.30 3.31 25.38
N HIS A 15 -8.61 2.31 24.82
CA HIS A 15 -9.26 1.24 24.08
C HIS A 15 -10.09 0.32 24.98
N LEU A 16 -9.61 -0.02 26.18
CA LEU A 16 -10.38 -0.81 27.15
C LEU A 16 -11.64 -0.08 27.62
N ALA A 17 -11.57 1.23 27.82
CA ALA A 17 -12.70 2.05 28.23
C ALA A 17 -13.87 2.05 27.22
N THR A 18 -13.62 1.68 25.95
CA THR A 18 -14.69 1.49 24.95
C THR A 18 -15.55 0.26 25.22
N GLY A 19 -15.10 -0.67 26.06
CA GLY A 19 -15.73 -1.97 26.30
C GLY A 19 -15.60 -2.96 25.14
N ARG A 20 -14.88 -2.59 24.06
CA ARG A 20 -14.69 -3.44 22.88
C ARG A 20 -13.71 -4.60 23.12
N TYR A 21 -12.83 -4.46 24.10
CA TYR A 21 -11.76 -5.42 24.40
C TYR A 21 -11.85 -5.84 25.86
N ALA A 22 -11.57 -7.11 26.13
CA ALA A 22 -11.68 -7.73 27.44
C ALA A 22 -10.49 -7.38 28.36
N ASN A 23 -9.29 -7.21 27.80
CA ASN A 23 -8.07 -6.91 28.56
C ASN A 23 -6.95 -6.32 27.70
N ALA A 24 -5.88 -5.85 28.35
CA ALA A 24 -4.72 -5.25 27.69
C ALA A 24 -3.99 -6.21 26.74
N GLU A 25 -3.98 -7.51 27.03
CA GLU A 25 -3.34 -8.52 26.20
C GLU A 25 -4.05 -8.66 24.84
N GLU A 26 -5.38 -8.61 24.83
CA GLU A 26 -6.17 -8.62 23.59
C GLU A 26 -5.88 -7.37 22.74
N VAL A 27 -5.80 -6.18 23.35
CA VAL A 27 -5.45 -4.94 22.66
C VAL A 27 -4.07 -5.05 22.01
N LEU A 28 -3.08 -5.58 22.76
CA LEU A 28 -1.72 -5.77 22.27
C LEU A 28 -1.66 -6.83 21.15
N ALA A 29 -2.37 -7.94 21.27
CA ALA A 29 -2.42 -8.98 20.25
C ALA A 29 -2.96 -8.43 18.91
N ILE A 30 -4.03 -7.64 18.96
CA ILE A 30 -4.61 -7.01 17.76
C ILE A 30 -3.64 -5.98 17.17
N ALA A 31 -2.97 -5.18 18.00
CA ALA A 31 -1.98 -4.21 17.53
C ALA A 31 -0.81 -4.90 16.80
N LEU A 32 -0.31 -6.01 17.35
CA LEU A 32 0.76 -6.81 16.73
C LEU A 32 0.30 -7.51 15.45
N GLN A 33 -0.94 -7.99 15.40
CA GLN A 33 -1.52 -8.55 14.18
C GLN A 33 -1.63 -7.50 13.07
N LEU A 34 -2.11 -6.30 13.41
CA LEU A 34 -2.17 -5.18 12.46
C LEU A 34 -0.77 -4.79 11.98
N PHE A 35 0.21 -4.74 12.90
CA PHE A 35 1.60 -4.47 12.54
C PHE A 35 2.15 -5.50 11.55
N THR A 36 1.89 -6.79 11.80
CA THR A 36 2.29 -7.88 10.90
C THR A 36 1.65 -7.74 9.52
N HIS A 37 0.38 -7.33 9.46
CA HIS A 37 -0.32 -7.12 8.20
C HIS A 37 0.29 -5.95 7.42
N LEU A 38 0.56 -4.82 8.08
CA LEU A 38 1.21 -3.65 7.48
C LEU A 38 2.60 -4.00 6.93
N ASP A 39 3.38 -4.78 7.67
CA ASP A 39 4.69 -5.25 7.20
C ASP A 39 4.56 -6.12 5.95
N GLN A 40 3.59 -7.03 5.91
CA GLN A 40 3.35 -7.88 4.73
C GLN A 40 2.92 -7.07 3.50
N GLU A 41 2.01 -6.11 3.67
CA GLU A 41 1.58 -5.21 2.60
C GLU A 41 2.75 -4.38 2.07
N HIS A 42 3.57 -3.82 2.98
CA HIS A 42 4.74 -3.05 2.60
C HIS A 42 5.78 -3.90 1.85
N GLN A 43 6.06 -5.12 2.31
CA GLN A 43 6.97 -6.04 1.62
C GLN A 43 6.45 -6.43 0.23
N THR A 44 5.15 -6.69 0.11
CA THR A 44 4.51 -7.01 -1.17
C THR A 44 4.63 -5.83 -2.13
N TRP A 45 4.26 -4.63 -1.69
CA TRP A 45 4.38 -3.41 -2.47
C TRP A 45 5.81 -3.15 -2.91
N LEU A 46 6.79 -3.31 -2.01
CA LEU A 46 8.21 -3.13 -2.30
C LEU A 46 8.68 -4.11 -3.36
N HIS A 47 8.34 -5.39 -3.21
CA HIS A 47 8.70 -6.44 -4.16
C HIS A 47 8.12 -6.16 -5.54
N GLU A 48 6.82 -5.90 -5.64
CA GLU A 48 6.15 -5.60 -6.90
C GLU A 48 6.75 -4.36 -7.59
N THR A 49 7.06 -3.33 -6.80
CA THR A 49 7.66 -2.08 -7.32
C THR A 49 9.05 -2.34 -7.87
N GLN A 50 9.89 -3.10 -7.16
CA GLN A 50 11.20 -3.51 -7.64
C GLN A 50 11.13 -4.33 -8.93
N GLN A 51 10.16 -5.25 -9.05
CA GLN A 51 9.97 -6.01 -10.28
C GLN A 51 9.56 -5.11 -11.45
N LYS A 52 8.61 -4.18 -11.24
CA LYS A 52 8.16 -3.22 -12.27
C LYS A 52 9.30 -2.31 -12.74
N ILE A 53 10.12 -1.81 -11.81
CA ILE A 53 11.30 -1.00 -12.14
C ILE A 53 12.30 -1.82 -12.96
N LYS A 54 12.61 -3.05 -12.53
CA LYS A 54 13.55 -3.93 -13.24
C LYS A 54 13.07 -4.23 -14.66
N ALA A 55 11.78 -4.51 -14.84
CA ALA A 55 11.19 -4.72 -16.14
C ALA A 55 11.32 -3.48 -17.03
N GLY A 56 10.94 -2.30 -16.52
CA GLY A 56 11.06 -1.04 -17.26
C GLY A 56 12.50 -0.70 -17.65
N ILE A 57 13.49 -0.92 -16.78
CA ILE A 57 14.91 -0.75 -17.13
C ILE A 57 15.30 -1.69 -18.27
N ALA A 58 14.91 -2.97 -18.19
CA ALA A 58 15.24 -3.94 -19.23
C ALA A 58 14.57 -3.60 -20.59
N GLU A 59 13.36 -3.03 -20.59
CA GLU A 59 12.68 -2.52 -21.80
C GLU A 59 13.44 -1.33 -22.39
N LEU A 60 13.90 -0.39 -21.54
CA LEU A 60 14.71 0.74 -21.97
C LEU A 60 16.05 0.29 -22.56
N ASP A 61 16.72 -0.70 -21.95
CA ASP A 61 17.98 -1.26 -22.46
C ASP A 61 17.82 -1.92 -23.84
N ARG A 62 16.62 -2.44 -24.14
CA ARG A 62 16.26 -2.98 -25.48
C ARG A 62 15.85 -1.89 -26.48
N GLY A 63 15.77 -0.63 -26.06
CA GLY A 63 15.35 0.49 -26.91
C GLY A 63 13.83 0.59 -27.09
N GLU A 64 13.03 -0.03 -26.22
CA GLU A 64 11.56 -0.02 -26.30
C GLU A 64 10.94 1.25 -25.67
N GLY A 65 11.77 2.13 -25.10
CA GLY A 65 11.33 3.41 -24.55
C GLY A 65 10.77 4.36 -25.61
N ILE A 66 9.71 5.07 -25.26
CA ILE A 66 9.11 6.13 -26.07
C ILE A 66 9.24 7.47 -25.36
N ASP A 67 9.25 8.58 -26.13
CA ASP A 67 9.28 9.91 -25.55
C ASP A 67 7.97 10.27 -24.82
N GLY A 68 8.08 11.18 -23.85
CA GLY A 68 6.95 11.61 -23.01
C GLY A 68 5.74 12.11 -23.79
N PRO A 69 5.89 13.01 -24.78
CA PRO A 69 4.80 13.44 -25.65
C PRO A 69 4.09 12.28 -26.37
N THR A 70 4.83 11.34 -26.96
CA THR A 70 4.27 10.14 -27.60
C THR A 70 3.47 9.29 -26.59
N ALA A 71 4.02 9.06 -25.40
CA ALA A 71 3.33 8.32 -24.34
C ALA A 71 2.01 8.99 -23.92
N MET A 72 2.03 10.31 -23.73
CA MET A 72 0.84 11.09 -23.36
C MET A 72 -0.24 11.02 -24.44
N ASN A 73 0.14 11.12 -25.71
CA ASN A 73 -0.79 10.98 -26.83
C ASN A 73 -1.47 9.61 -26.85
N HIS A 74 -0.73 8.53 -26.58
CA HIS A 74 -1.31 7.19 -26.46
C HIS A 74 -2.34 7.10 -25.31
N TYR A 75 -2.05 7.70 -24.16
CA TYR A 75 -3.02 7.74 -23.05
C TYR A 75 -4.29 8.52 -23.42
N LEU A 76 -4.15 9.70 -24.03
CA LEU A 76 -5.28 10.51 -24.47
C LEU A 76 -6.17 9.77 -25.48
N GLN A 77 -5.56 9.07 -26.45
CA GLN A 77 -6.30 8.25 -27.41
C GLN A 77 -7.08 7.12 -26.73
N LYS A 78 -6.49 6.42 -25.75
CA LYS A 78 -7.18 5.39 -24.97
C LYS A 78 -8.38 5.94 -24.21
N PHE A 79 -8.24 7.11 -23.58
CA PHE A 79 -9.35 7.76 -22.88
C PHE A 79 -10.47 8.19 -23.84
N GLN A 80 -10.13 8.69 -25.02
CA GLN A 80 -11.11 9.06 -26.05
C GLN A 80 -11.86 7.83 -26.56
N ALA A 81 -11.16 6.73 -26.87
CA ALA A 81 -11.78 5.49 -27.32
C ALA A 81 -12.75 4.91 -26.27
N ALA A 82 -12.35 4.89 -24.99
CA ALA A 82 -13.21 4.41 -23.91
C ALA A 82 -14.49 5.24 -23.76
N ARG A 83 -14.45 6.54 -24.08
CA ARG A 83 -15.60 7.44 -24.05
C ARG A 83 -16.53 7.26 -25.25
N SER A 84 -15.98 6.93 -26.42
CA SER A 84 -16.76 6.68 -27.64
C SER A 84 -17.47 5.32 -27.61
N ASP A 85 -16.84 4.28 -27.05
CA ASP A 85 -17.44 2.94 -26.85
C ASP A 85 -18.54 2.91 -25.78
N SER A 86 -18.60 3.93 -24.91
CA SER A 86 -19.60 4.06 -23.86
C SER A 86 -20.75 5.03 -24.22
N ALA A 87 -20.76 5.54 -25.46
CA ALA A 87 -21.89 6.31 -25.99
C ALA A 87 -22.90 5.35 -26.67
N PRO A 88 -24.22 5.48 -26.40
CA PRO A 88 -25.26 4.63 -26.99
C PRO A 88 -25.46 4.87 -28.49
#